data_AF-A0AA37GXY8-F1
#
_entry.id   AF-A0AA37GXY8-F1
#
_cell.length_a   1.000
_cell.length_b   1.000
_cell.length_c   1.000
_cell.angle_alpha   90.00
_cell.angle_beta   90.00
_cell.angle_gamma   90.00
#
_symmetry.space_group_name_H-M   'P 1'
#
loop_
_entity.id
_entity.type
_entity.pdbx_description
1 polymer ?
#
loop_
_entity_poly.entity_id
_entity_poly.type
_entity_poly.pdbx_seq_one_letter_code
_entity_poly.pdbx_strand_id
1 'polypeptide(L)'
;MQMTAATGEAGNSVLSIDLLELRIPKAISLNDPGTELVTSMTHIKRHSGGEPGDDVITAEFKAFSITGKEATSMALKCTGCVRILLGASSNSTRVAPQSHLSTIDVDRFYQVLRDDFGFGYYGAFHGLTSIQRKTNCSTATIHNPAFEKDETPLLFHLGMLDNTLQGLNAAYSAPGDGRPWSIVAPTAVRRITLVPDLCGDKMTDEVLIDCTITDPRPDCVTGDVNVYLSIPCEESEENDGGSKNITKQCIEVEGITFPPSSPPPRTTADSYSKRPSSPLTSPRPRSSTVTEQKKALDAERAAFFYLKNLHVSIDAEKRTERPWYRQALLSN
;
A
#
# COMPACT_ATOMS: atom_id res chain seq x y z
N MET A 1 16.04 10.88 -3.79
CA MET A 1 15.58 12.20 -4.28
C MET A 1 15.12 12.97 -3.07
N GLN A 2 15.83 14.04 -2.71
CA GLN A 2 15.52 14.81 -1.51
C GLN A 2 14.36 15.75 -1.85
N MET A 3 13.20 15.53 -1.24
CA MET A 3 12.18 16.56 -1.13
C MET A 3 12.52 17.34 0.13
N THR A 4 13.41 18.32 -0.01
CA THR A 4 13.63 19.33 1.03
C THR A 4 12.47 20.32 1.00
N ALA A 5 12.23 21.01 2.12
CA ALA A 5 11.22 22.07 2.18
C ALA A 5 11.47 23.06 1.04
N ALA A 6 10.62 23.03 0.01
CA ALA A 6 10.64 23.99 -1.07
C ALA A 6 10.19 25.32 -0.47
N THR A 7 11.12 26.15 -0.04
CA THR A 7 10.84 27.57 0.20
C THR A 7 10.61 28.17 -1.19
N GLY A 8 9.35 28.49 -1.50
CA GLY A 8 9.01 29.14 -2.76
C GLY A 8 9.84 30.41 -2.94
N GLU A 9 10.53 30.54 -4.08
CA GLU A 9 11.13 31.82 -4.45
C GLU A 9 10.02 32.88 -4.53
N ALA A 10 10.14 33.88 -3.66
CA ALA A 10 9.20 34.98 -3.42
C ALA A 10 7.88 34.60 -2.71
N GLY A 11 7.92 34.57 -1.38
CA GLY A 11 6.83 35.02 -0.50
C GLY A 11 5.53 34.21 -0.41
N ASN A 12 5.31 33.23 -1.29
CA ASN A 12 4.09 32.41 -1.29
C ASN A 12 4.35 31.06 -0.61
N SER A 13 3.49 30.68 0.34
CA SER A 13 3.54 29.36 0.98
C SER A 13 3.26 28.24 -0.05
N VAL A 14 3.87 27.07 0.16
CA VAL A 14 3.62 25.90 -0.67
C VAL A 14 2.41 25.15 -0.12
N LEU A 15 1.33 25.16 -0.89
CA LEU A 15 0.10 24.43 -0.58
C LEU A 15 0.34 22.92 -0.65
N SER A 16 0.88 22.46 -1.78
CA SER A 16 1.18 21.04 -1.98
C SER A 16 2.31 20.83 -2.99
N ILE A 17 2.96 19.67 -2.88
CA ILE A 17 3.91 19.15 -3.85
C ILE A 17 3.34 17.84 -4.39
N ASP A 18 3.00 17.83 -5.68
CA ASP A 18 2.54 16.66 -6.39
C ASP A 18 3.66 16.07 -7.25
N LEU A 19 3.84 14.75 -7.17
CA LEU A 19 4.49 13.97 -8.21
C LEU A 19 3.41 13.24 -9.00
N LEU A 20 3.35 13.47 -10.31
CA LEU A 20 2.34 12.96 -11.21
C LEU A 20 2.95 11.98 -12.21
N GLU A 21 2.18 10.95 -12.57
CA GLU A 21 2.51 9.98 -13.62
C GLU A 21 3.92 9.38 -13.46
N LEU A 22 4.29 9.01 -12.23
CA LEU A 22 5.57 8.37 -11.98
C LEU A 22 5.61 7.02 -12.68
N ARG A 23 6.71 6.76 -13.38
CA ARG A 23 7.04 5.45 -13.91
C ARG A 23 8.39 5.04 -13.38
N ILE A 24 8.48 3.81 -12.90
CA ILE A 24 9.68 3.17 -12.36
C ILE A 24 9.96 1.93 -13.21
N PRO A 25 10.57 2.08 -14.41
CA PRO A 25 10.75 0.95 -15.33
C PRO A 25 11.71 -0.10 -14.79
N LYS A 26 12.64 0.30 -13.92
CA LYS A 26 13.67 -0.58 -13.38
C LYS A 26 14.12 -0.11 -12.01
N ALA A 27 14.16 -1.04 -11.06
CA ALA A 27 14.74 -0.81 -9.75
C ALA A 27 16.23 -0.40 -9.83
N ILE A 28 16.69 0.27 -8.78
CA ILE A 28 18.10 0.59 -8.56
C ILE A 28 18.66 -0.51 -7.65
N SER A 29 19.64 -1.24 -8.15
CA SER A 29 20.38 -2.21 -7.34
C SER A 29 21.55 -1.47 -6.70
N LEU A 30 21.60 -1.46 -5.37
CA LEU A 30 22.73 -0.92 -4.63
C LEU A 30 23.88 -1.92 -4.71
N ASN A 31 25.01 -1.48 -5.24
CA ASN A 31 26.26 -2.23 -5.24
C ASN A 31 27.20 -1.63 -4.20
N ASP A 32 28.09 -2.43 -3.61
CA ASP A 32 29.24 -1.96 -2.82
C ASP A 32 30.36 -1.59 -3.82
N PRO A 33 30.88 -0.34 -3.89
CA PRO A 33 30.92 0.76 -2.89
C PRO A 33 29.81 1.83 -2.95
N GLY A 34 28.85 1.70 -3.86
CA GLY A 34 27.74 2.61 -4.02
C GLY A 34 27.13 2.51 -5.42
N THR A 35 26.09 3.29 -5.69
CA THR A 35 25.50 3.38 -7.02
C THR A 35 25.23 4.84 -7.35
N GLU A 36 25.81 5.29 -8.47
CA GLU A 36 25.65 6.66 -8.92
C GLU A 36 24.23 6.88 -9.45
N LEU A 37 23.62 7.98 -9.02
CA LEU A 37 22.28 8.40 -9.38
C LEU A 37 22.34 9.85 -9.86
N VAL A 38 21.92 10.07 -11.10
CA VAL A 38 21.79 11.42 -11.68
C VAL A 38 20.30 11.71 -11.83
N THR A 39 19.84 12.76 -11.18
CA THR A 39 18.48 13.26 -11.32
C THR A 39 18.48 14.58 -12.08
N SER A 40 17.57 14.74 -13.02
CA SER A 40 17.38 15.99 -13.74
C SER A 40 15.95 16.49 -13.61
N MET A 41 15.81 17.81 -13.55
CA MET A 41 14.55 18.52 -13.58
C MET A 41 14.59 19.49 -14.76
N THR A 42 13.63 19.37 -15.67
CA THR A 42 13.61 20.06 -16.97
C THR A 42 12.23 20.63 -17.25
N HIS A 43 12.11 21.48 -18.27
CA HIS A 43 10.83 22.10 -18.66
C HIS A 43 10.12 22.82 -17.50
N ILE A 44 10.90 23.48 -16.63
CA ILE A 44 10.37 24.21 -15.48
C ILE A 44 9.55 25.41 -16.01
N LYS A 45 8.28 25.44 -15.65
CA LYS A 45 7.33 26.50 -16.01
C LYS A 45 6.60 26.97 -14.77
N ARG A 46 6.41 28.28 -14.65
CA ARG A 46 5.53 28.89 -13.66
C ARG A 46 4.30 29.43 -14.39
N HIS A 47 3.14 29.04 -13.91
CA HIS A 47 1.84 29.52 -14.35
C HIS A 47 1.25 30.30 -13.19
N SER A 48 1.13 31.61 -13.34
CA SER A 48 0.39 32.41 -12.38
C SER A 48 -1.06 32.50 -12.83
N GLY A 49 -1.97 32.06 -11.97
CA GLY A 49 -3.40 32.24 -12.20
C GLY A 49 -3.87 33.62 -11.77
N GLY A 50 -5.12 33.94 -12.14
CA GLY A 50 -5.75 35.21 -11.79
C GLY A 50 -6.18 35.30 -10.33
N GLU A 51 -6.35 34.16 -9.65
CA GLU A 51 -6.84 34.05 -8.28
C GLU A 51 -5.77 33.53 -7.30
N PRO A 52 -5.85 33.89 -6.01
CA PRO A 52 -5.00 33.32 -4.96
C PRO A 52 -5.18 31.79 -4.87
N GLY A 53 -4.10 31.03 -5.04
CA GLY A 53 -4.12 29.56 -5.04
C GLY A 53 -3.96 28.91 -6.42
N ASP A 54 -4.01 29.70 -7.50
CA ASP A 54 -3.82 29.22 -8.88
C ASP A 54 -2.36 29.36 -9.37
N ASP A 55 -1.45 29.80 -8.51
CA ASP A 55 -0.01 29.86 -8.82
C ASP A 55 0.57 28.43 -8.80
N VAL A 56 1.02 27.96 -9.96
CA VAL A 56 1.52 26.59 -10.15
C VAL A 56 2.91 26.60 -10.77
N ILE A 57 3.83 25.80 -10.21
CA ILE A 57 5.12 25.51 -10.84
C ILE A 57 5.10 24.05 -11.30
N THR A 58 5.42 23.81 -12.57
CA THR A 58 5.51 22.45 -13.14
C THR A 58 6.91 22.17 -13.65
N ALA A 59 7.36 20.93 -13.52
CA ALA A 59 8.61 20.47 -14.12
C ALA A 59 8.53 18.98 -14.51
N GLU A 60 9.38 18.55 -15.43
CA GLU A 60 9.58 17.13 -15.74
C GLU A 60 10.81 16.62 -14.99
N PHE A 61 10.66 15.49 -14.30
CA PHE A 61 11.70 14.84 -13.53
C PHE A 61 12.12 13.53 -14.18
N LYS A 62 13.43 13.26 -14.21
CA LYS A 62 14.01 11.96 -14.58
C LYS A 62 15.13 11.59 -13.63
N ALA A 63 15.27 10.29 -13.35
CA ALA A 63 16.37 9.70 -12.59
C ALA A 63 17.06 8.63 -13.43
N PHE A 64 18.38 8.68 -13.49
CA PHE A 64 19.23 7.76 -14.23
C PHE A 64 20.24 7.13 -13.29
N SER A 65 20.61 5.87 -13.54
CA SER A 65 21.66 5.20 -12.78
C SER A 65 22.40 4.18 -13.64
N ILE A 66 23.67 3.96 -13.32
CA ILE A 66 24.54 2.98 -13.98
C ILE A 66 24.02 1.57 -13.67
N THR A 67 23.99 0.69 -14.68
CA THR A 67 23.54 -0.70 -14.51
C THR A 67 24.71 -1.65 -14.73
N GLY A 68 25.36 -2.08 -13.65
CA GLY A 68 26.50 -3.00 -13.69
C GLY A 68 27.86 -2.28 -13.71
N LYS A 69 28.90 -2.99 -13.27
CA LYS A 69 30.24 -2.39 -13.01
C LYS A 69 30.97 -1.88 -14.25
N GLU A 70 30.62 -2.38 -15.44
CA GLU A 70 31.28 -2.03 -16.71
C GLU A 70 30.40 -1.15 -17.63
N ALA A 71 29.24 -0.70 -17.15
CA ALA A 71 28.34 0.06 -18.00
C ALA A 71 28.89 1.46 -18.29
N THR A 72 28.97 1.80 -19.57
CA THR A 72 29.42 3.10 -20.09
C THR A 72 28.30 4.12 -20.25
N SER A 73 27.06 3.74 -19.94
CA SER A 73 25.88 4.61 -20.04
C SER A 73 24.92 4.40 -18.87
N MET A 74 24.18 5.46 -18.53
CA MET A 74 23.18 5.42 -17.47
C MET A 74 21.81 5.03 -18.03
N ALA A 75 21.10 4.16 -17.33
CA ALA A 75 19.74 3.75 -17.69
C ALA A 75 18.71 4.59 -16.93
N LEU A 76 17.59 4.92 -17.59
CA LEU A 76 16.45 5.55 -16.94
C LEU A 76 15.85 4.62 -15.88
N LYS A 77 15.69 5.13 -14.66
CA LYS A 77 15.17 4.41 -13.48
C LYS A 77 13.81 4.90 -13.05
N CYS A 78 13.60 6.21 -13.13
CA CYS A 78 12.34 6.83 -12.75
C CYS A 78 12.09 8.07 -13.61
N THR A 79 10.83 8.37 -13.91
CA THR A 79 10.40 9.58 -14.60
C THR A 79 9.03 10.00 -14.09
N GLY A 80 8.71 11.29 -14.16
CA GLY A 80 7.39 11.80 -13.81
C GLY A 80 7.32 13.32 -13.97
N CYS A 81 6.21 13.92 -13.57
CA CYS A 81 6.01 15.37 -13.56
C CYS A 81 5.90 15.86 -12.12
N VAL A 82 6.61 16.93 -11.79
CA VAL A 82 6.47 17.64 -10.52
C VAL A 82 5.49 18.78 -10.72
N ARG A 83 4.54 18.96 -9.81
CA ARG A 83 3.65 20.12 -9.76
C ARG A 83 3.62 20.66 -8.34
N ILE A 84 4.00 21.91 -8.17
CA ILE A 84 3.97 22.63 -6.90
C ILE A 84 2.83 23.62 -6.96
N LEU A 85 1.86 23.49 -6.05
CA LEU A 85 0.78 24.47 -5.88
C LEU A 85 1.21 25.47 -4.80
N LEU A 86 1.07 26.76 -5.09
CA LEU A 86 1.38 27.84 -4.17
C LEU A 86 0.08 28.45 -3.64
N GLY A 87 -0.04 28.62 -2.33
CA GLY A 87 -1.27 29.11 -1.71
C GLY A 87 -1.38 28.78 -0.23
N ALA A 88 -2.56 29.05 0.35
CA ALA A 88 -2.85 28.75 1.75
C ALA A 88 -3.23 27.27 1.91
N SER A 89 -2.58 26.57 2.86
CA SER A 89 -2.81 25.15 3.16
C SER A 89 -4.28 24.83 3.46
N SER A 90 -4.86 23.90 2.71
CA SER A 90 -6.12 23.24 3.03
C SER A 90 -5.86 21.78 3.41
N ASN A 91 -6.22 21.39 4.64
CA ASN A 91 -5.95 20.05 5.16
C ASN A 91 -7.24 19.27 5.32
N SER A 92 -7.28 18.03 4.82
CA SER A 92 -8.37 17.09 5.06
C SER A 92 -8.17 16.40 6.41
N THR A 93 -9.29 16.12 7.09
CA THR A 93 -9.32 15.33 8.32
C THR A 93 -9.59 13.86 7.99
N ARG A 94 -8.95 12.94 8.73
CA ARG A 94 -9.19 11.51 8.55
C ARG A 94 -10.62 11.15 8.94
N VAL A 95 -11.30 10.37 8.12
CA VAL A 95 -12.54 9.68 8.48
C VAL A 95 -12.19 8.25 8.87
N ALA A 96 -12.37 7.90 10.15
CA ALA A 96 -12.03 6.56 10.62
C ALA A 96 -12.86 5.48 9.89
N PRO A 97 -12.26 4.32 9.54
CA PRO A 97 -12.98 3.22 8.92
C PRO A 97 -14.12 2.73 9.82
N GLN A 98 -15.35 2.75 9.31
CA GLN A 98 -16.55 2.33 10.07
C GLN A 98 -16.70 0.80 10.19
N SER A 99 -15.87 0.02 9.50
CA SER A 99 -16.01 -1.44 9.41
C SER A 99 -15.05 -2.17 10.34
N HIS A 100 -15.51 -3.31 10.89
CA HIS A 100 -14.65 -4.21 11.66
C HIS A 100 -13.45 -4.70 10.83
N LEU A 101 -12.24 -4.33 11.27
CA LEU A 101 -10.98 -4.82 10.75
C LEU A 101 -10.45 -5.93 11.67
N SER A 102 -9.79 -6.92 11.09
CA SER A 102 -9.10 -7.98 11.83
C SER A 102 -7.66 -7.57 12.10
N THR A 103 -7.22 -7.68 13.35
CA THR A 103 -5.83 -7.44 13.73
C THR A 103 -4.92 -8.49 13.11
N ILE A 104 -3.78 -8.06 12.57
CA ILE A 104 -2.68 -8.93 12.16
C ILE A 104 -1.56 -8.79 13.20
N ASP A 105 -0.97 -9.91 13.58
CA ASP A 105 0.27 -9.91 14.34
C ASP A 105 1.43 -9.40 13.47
N VAL A 106 2.06 -8.30 13.89
CA VAL A 106 3.09 -7.58 13.12
C VAL A 106 4.34 -8.44 12.92
N ASP A 107 4.77 -9.15 13.95
CA ASP A 107 5.94 -10.04 13.87
C ASP A 107 5.69 -11.17 12.88
N ARG A 108 4.49 -11.76 12.91
CA ARG A 108 4.07 -12.78 11.94
C ARG A 108 4.01 -12.22 10.51
N PHE A 109 3.56 -10.98 10.34
CA PHE A 109 3.53 -10.31 9.05
C PHE A 109 4.95 -10.18 8.47
N TYR A 110 5.89 -9.63 9.22
CA TYR A 110 7.28 -9.50 8.79
C TYR A 110 7.99 -10.85 8.63
N GLN A 111 7.67 -11.83 9.48
CA GLN A 111 8.19 -13.19 9.34
C GLN A 111 7.78 -13.78 7.99
N VAL A 112 6.50 -13.66 7.61
CA VAL A 112 6.01 -14.17 6.32
C VAL A 112 6.65 -13.42 5.15
N LEU A 113 6.79 -12.10 5.23
CA LEU A 113 7.51 -11.31 4.21
C LEU A 113 8.95 -11.80 4.00
N ARG A 114 9.64 -12.16 5.09
CA ARG A 114 11.01 -12.67 5.04
C ARG A 114 11.08 -14.11 4.54
N ASP A 115 10.38 -15.02 5.20
CA ASP A 115 10.53 -16.47 5.02
C ASP A 115 9.94 -16.93 3.68
N ASP A 116 8.79 -16.38 3.28
CA ASP A 116 8.06 -16.82 2.08
C ASP A 116 8.44 -15.99 0.83
N PHE A 117 8.90 -14.74 1.00
CA PHE A 117 9.14 -13.82 -0.13
C PHE A 117 10.54 -13.22 -0.19
N GLY A 118 11.38 -13.44 0.82
CA GLY A 118 12.74 -12.91 0.86
C GLY A 118 12.83 -11.41 1.12
N PHE A 119 11.75 -10.75 1.54
CA PHE A 119 11.78 -9.34 1.95
C PHE A 119 12.30 -9.20 3.38
N GLY A 120 13.62 -9.08 3.50
CA GLY A 120 14.30 -8.81 4.76
C GLY A 120 14.23 -7.33 5.14
N TYR A 121 13.08 -6.85 5.62
CA TYR A 121 12.96 -5.49 6.17
C TYR A 121 13.68 -5.37 7.52
N TYR A 122 14.43 -4.28 7.71
CA TYR A 122 15.20 -3.99 8.93
C TYR A 122 15.26 -2.47 9.21
N GLY A 123 15.60 -2.12 10.46
CA GLY A 123 15.76 -0.73 10.89
C GLY A 123 14.52 0.11 10.59
N ALA A 124 14.71 1.27 9.97
CA ALA A 124 13.63 2.19 9.60
C ALA A 124 12.61 1.60 8.59
N PHE A 125 12.94 0.53 7.88
CA PHE A 125 12.02 -0.16 6.97
C PHE A 125 11.18 -1.25 7.66
N HIS A 126 11.39 -1.46 8.96
CA HIS A 126 10.58 -2.34 9.82
C HIS A 126 9.82 -1.49 10.84
N GLY A 127 9.00 -0.56 10.34
CA GLY A 127 8.37 0.50 11.13
C GLY A 127 6.89 0.26 11.43
N LEU A 128 6.23 -0.75 10.87
CA LEU A 128 4.83 -1.05 11.21
C LEU A 128 4.74 -1.48 12.68
N THR A 129 3.88 -0.81 13.47
CA THR A 129 3.67 -1.10 14.91
C THR A 129 2.31 -1.72 15.19
N SER A 130 1.31 -1.44 14.35
CA SER A 130 0.00 -2.08 14.41
C SER A 130 -0.56 -2.26 13.01
N ILE A 131 -1.27 -3.35 12.76
CA ILE A 131 -1.91 -3.61 11.48
C ILE A 131 -3.30 -4.17 11.73
N GLN A 132 -4.30 -3.55 11.10
CA GLN A 132 -5.66 -4.05 11.03
C GLN A 132 -6.08 -4.14 9.56
N ARG A 133 -6.75 -5.21 9.17
CA ARG A 133 -7.14 -5.40 7.77
C ARG A 133 -8.52 -5.99 7.59
N LYS A 134 -9.04 -5.80 6.39
CA LYS A 134 -10.07 -6.63 5.76
C LYS A 134 -9.69 -6.79 4.29
N THR A 135 -10.41 -7.59 3.52
CA THR A 135 -10.13 -7.71 2.08
C THR A 135 -10.12 -6.33 1.42
N ASN A 136 -9.02 -6.02 0.73
CA ASN A 136 -8.76 -4.79 -0.02
C ASN A 136 -8.62 -3.52 0.82
N CYS A 137 -8.60 -3.60 2.15
CA CYS A 137 -8.35 -2.43 2.99
C CYS A 137 -7.47 -2.79 4.19
N SER A 138 -6.54 -1.92 4.55
CA SER A 138 -5.83 -1.99 5.81
C SER A 138 -5.71 -0.61 6.43
N THR A 139 -5.58 -0.60 7.75
CA THR A 139 -5.17 0.55 8.54
C THR A 139 -3.97 0.08 9.35
N ALA A 140 -2.94 0.91 9.43
CA ALA A 140 -1.76 0.57 10.20
C ALA A 140 -1.14 1.80 10.83
N THR A 141 -0.37 1.56 11.88
CA THR A 141 0.44 2.56 12.55
C THR A 141 1.90 2.33 12.18
N ILE A 142 2.63 3.40 11.89
CA ILE A 142 4.05 3.36 11.53
C ILE A 142 4.84 4.22 12.50
N HIS A 143 5.90 3.67 13.06
CA HIS A 143 6.94 4.43 13.72
C HIS A 143 7.74 5.23 12.68
N ASN A 144 7.68 6.55 12.80
CA ASN A 144 8.42 7.51 11.99
C ASN A 144 9.76 7.83 12.69
N PRO A 145 10.88 7.28 12.19
CA PRO A 145 12.17 7.49 12.83
C PRO A 145 12.62 8.95 12.68
N ALA A 146 13.28 9.46 13.72
CA ALA A 146 13.99 10.73 13.63
C ALA A 146 15.20 10.61 12.70
N PHE A 147 15.54 11.69 12.01
CA PHE A 147 16.77 11.80 11.24
C PHE A 147 17.98 11.82 12.19
N GLU A 148 19.06 11.14 11.80
CA GLU A 148 20.31 11.17 12.55
C GLU A 148 20.98 12.56 12.44
N LYS A 149 21.87 12.91 13.37
CA LYS A 149 22.47 14.26 13.45
C LYS A 149 23.29 14.65 12.21
N ASP A 150 23.83 13.66 11.51
CA ASP A 150 24.61 13.77 10.29
C ASP A 150 23.78 13.56 9.02
N GLU A 151 22.50 13.23 9.16
CA GLU A 151 21.58 13.07 8.03
C GLU A 151 20.99 14.42 7.61
N THR A 152 20.76 14.59 6.31
CA THR A 152 20.02 15.76 5.81
C THR A 152 18.54 15.58 6.12
N PRO A 153 17.90 16.45 6.92
CA PRO A 153 16.48 16.32 7.22
C PRO A 153 15.66 16.52 5.95
N LEU A 154 14.74 15.59 5.70
CA LEU A 154 13.79 15.64 4.60
C LEU A 154 12.38 15.92 5.12
N LEU A 155 11.44 16.17 4.21
CA LEU A 155 10.02 16.31 4.59
C LEU A 155 9.47 15.04 5.28
N PHE A 156 10.04 13.87 5.02
CA PHE A 156 9.67 12.62 5.68
C PHE A 156 10.78 11.59 5.54
N HIS A 157 10.83 10.62 6.45
CA HIS A 157 11.80 9.53 6.37
C HIS A 157 11.39 8.51 5.29
N LEU A 158 12.33 8.09 4.44
CA LEU A 158 12.03 7.15 3.33
C LEU A 158 11.56 5.78 3.82
N GLY A 159 12.13 5.29 4.92
CA GLY A 159 11.64 4.09 5.60
C GLY A 159 10.18 4.21 6.02
N MET A 160 9.74 5.36 6.57
CA MET A 160 8.34 5.58 6.92
C MET A 160 7.45 5.48 5.67
N LEU A 161 7.84 6.14 4.56
CA LEU A 161 7.07 6.05 3.32
C LEU A 161 7.01 4.61 2.76
N ASP A 162 8.09 3.84 2.84
CA ASP A 162 8.12 2.44 2.39
C ASP A 162 7.20 1.54 3.24
N ASN A 163 7.16 1.76 4.56
CA ASN A 163 6.20 1.07 5.44
C ASN A 163 4.74 1.30 5.02
N THR A 164 4.43 2.43 4.38
CA THR A 164 3.09 2.68 3.83
C THR A 164 2.75 1.72 2.67
N LEU A 165 3.75 1.37 1.85
CA LEU A 165 3.63 0.36 0.79
C LEU A 165 3.51 -1.06 1.37
N GLN A 166 4.16 -1.32 2.50
CA GLN A 166 3.99 -2.56 3.24
C GLN A 166 2.55 -2.66 3.81
N GLY A 167 1.95 -1.54 4.20
CA GLY A 167 0.52 -1.46 4.53
C GLY A 167 -0.40 -1.91 3.40
N LEU A 168 -0.08 -1.57 2.15
CA LEU A 168 -0.82 -2.06 0.97
C LEU A 168 -0.70 -3.57 0.79
N ASN A 169 0.47 -4.16 1.08
CA ASN A 169 0.61 -5.63 1.11
C ASN A 169 -0.38 -6.25 2.10
N ALA A 170 -0.54 -5.67 3.30
CA ALA A 170 -1.52 -6.12 4.27
C ALA A 170 -2.99 -5.89 3.82
N ALA A 171 -3.27 -4.90 2.96
CA ALA A 171 -4.62 -4.70 2.39
C ALA A 171 -4.94 -5.74 1.31
N TYR A 172 -3.94 -6.08 0.49
CA TYR A 172 -4.07 -7.03 -0.61
C TYR A 172 -4.30 -8.45 -0.12
N SER A 173 -3.65 -8.83 0.98
CA SER A 173 -3.72 -10.20 1.47
C SER A 173 -3.50 -10.30 3.02
N ALA A 174 -4.03 -11.36 3.69
CA ALA A 174 -3.65 -11.97 5.03
C ALA A 174 -2.66 -13.20 5.17
N PRO A 175 -1.62 -13.19 6.04
CA PRO A 175 -0.71 -14.34 6.18
C PRO A 175 -1.43 -15.71 6.20
N GLY A 176 -1.14 -16.58 5.21
CA GLY A 176 -1.80 -17.89 5.06
C GLY A 176 -3.09 -17.93 4.23
N ASP A 177 -3.50 -16.85 3.55
CA ASP A 177 -4.74 -16.83 2.74
C ASP A 177 -4.63 -17.47 1.33
N GLY A 178 -3.43 -17.88 0.92
CA GLY A 178 -3.19 -18.61 -0.33
C GLY A 178 -3.17 -17.78 -1.63
N ARG A 179 -3.28 -16.44 -1.58
CA ARG A 179 -3.10 -15.56 -2.76
C ARG A 179 -1.64 -15.55 -3.26
N PRO A 180 -1.33 -15.21 -4.52
CA PRO A 180 0.05 -14.88 -4.92
C PRO A 180 0.38 -13.54 -4.27
N TRP A 181 1.24 -13.57 -3.25
CA TRP A 181 0.95 -12.85 -2.02
C TRP A 181 1.69 -11.53 -1.79
N SER A 182 2.72 -11.25 -2.57
CA SER A 182 3.52 -10.07 -2.32
C SER A 182 3.60 -9.19 -3.55
N ILE A 183 3.31 -7.93 -3.31
CA ILE A 183 3.68 -6.83 -4.18
C ILE A 183 5.21 -6.69 -4.08
N VAL A 184 5.93 -6.81 -5.21
CA VAL A 184 7.40 -6.81 -5.20
C VAL A 184 7.97 -5.40 -5.13
N ALA A 185 7.54 -4.55 -6.06
CA ALA A 185 8.00 -3.18 -6.17
C ALA A 185 7.02 -2.39 -7.04
N PRO A 186 6.75 -1.11 -6.73
CA PRO A 186 5.91 -0.26 -7.58
C PRO A 186 6.60 -0.01 -8.93
N THR A 187 5.83 -0.11 -10.01
CA THR A 187 6.29 0.24 -11.38
C THR A 187 5.69 1.54 -11.88
N ALA A 188 4.58 1.97 -11.30
CA ALA A 188 3.98 3.26 -11.60
C ALA A 188 3.23 3.81 -10.39
N VAL A 189 3.12 5.13 -10.32
CA VAL A 189 2.27 5.83 -9.36
C VAL A 189 1.58 6.97 -10.08
N ARG A 190 0.26 7.04 -10.02
CA ARG A 190 -0.48 8.08 -10.74
C ARG A 190 -0.29 9.44 -10.10
N ARG A 191 -0.41 9.53 -8.77
CA ARG A 191 -0.16 10.77 -8.02
C ARG A 191 0.41 10.48 -6.65
N ILE A 192 1.42 11.25 -6.23
CA ILE A 192 1.81 11.41 -4.84
C ILE A 192 1.59 12.89 -4.52
N THR A 193 0.80 13.19 -3.51
CA THR A 193 0.59 14.56 -3.02
C THR A 193 1.16 14.67 -1.62
N LEU A 194 1.99 15.68 -1.40
CA LEU A 194 2.55 16.03 -0.10
C LEU A 194 2.02 17.39 0.32
N VAL A 195 1.70 17.54 1.60
CA VAL A 195 1.43 18.83 2.23
C VAL A 195 2.64 19.22 3.08
N PRO A 196 3.57 20.06 2.56
CA PRO A 196 4.81 20.38 3.27
C PRO A 196 4.57 21.00 4.65
N ASP A 197 3.49 21.77 4.79
CA ASP A 197 3.08 22.41 6.05
C ASP A 197 2.72 21.44 7.17
N LEU A 198 2.57 20.15 6.89
CA LEU A 198 2.37 19.09 7.87
C LEU A 198 3.58 18.17 8.00
N CYS A 199 4.57 18.28 7.12
CA CYS A 199 5.73 17.40 7.05
C CYS A 199 6.96 18.01 7.77
N GLY A 200 8.08 17.28 7.79
CA GLY A 200 9.32 17.70 8.44
C GLY A 200 9.19 17.71 9.96
N ASP A 201 9.58 18.81 10.60
CA ASP A 201 9.60 18.97 12.08
C ASP A 201 8.22 18.83 12.74
N LYS A 202 7.14 18.90 11.95
CA LYS A 202 5.76 18.75 12.43
C LYS A 202 5.28 17.30 12.43
N MET A 203 6.02 16.38 11.80
CA MET A 203 5.68 14.96 11.87
C MET A 203 6.00 14.42 13.26
N THR A 204 5.05 13.69 13.82
CA THR A 204 5.21 12.93 15.07
C THR A 204 6.10 11.70 14.85
N ASP A 205 6.54 11.09 15.95
CA ASP A 205 7.23 9.80 15.99
C ASP A 205 6.36 8.62 15.52
N GLU A 206 5.06 8.85 15.41
CA GLU A 206 4.08 7.89 14.92
C GLU A 206 3.19 8.52 13.86
N VAL A 207 2.92 7.79 12.77
CA VAL A 207 1.95 8.16 11.75
C VAL A 207 0.94 7.05 11.52
N LEU A 208 -0.26 7.44 11.12
CA LEU A 208 -1.36 6.52 10.83
C LEU A 208 -1.54 6.43 9.32
N ILE A 209 -1.80 5.23 8.81
CA ILE A 209 -2.08 5.02 7.39
C ILE A 209 -3.42 4.33 7.18
N ASP A 210 -4.07 4.66 6.07
CA ASP A 210 -5.15 3.87 5.49
C ASP A 210 -4.77 3.48 4.06
N CYS A 211 -4.82 2.19 3.76
CA CYS A 211 -4.50 1.64 2.45
C CYS A 211 -5.73 0.97 1.85
N THR A 212 -5.96 1.17 0.56
CA THR A 212 -7.06 0.56 -0.19
C THR A 212 -6.56 -0.05 -1.49
N ILE A 213 -6.91 -1.30 -1.77
CA ILE A 213 -6.70 -1.91 -3.08
C ILE A 213 -7.86 -1.54 -3.98
N THR A 214 -7.59 -0.69 -4.96
CA THR A 214 -8.56 -0.19 -5.94
C THR A 214 -8.75 -1.14 -7.11
N ASP A 215 -7.70 -1.88 -7.47
CA ASP A 215 -7.73 -2.90 -8.51
C ASP A 215 -6.99 -4.15 -8.04
N PRO A 216 -7.69 -5.22 -7.64
CA PRO A 216 -7.09 -6.44 -7.11
C PRO A 216 -6.68 -7.44 -8.20
N ARG A 217 -6.51 -6.99 -9.45
CA ARG A 217 -6.13 -7.84 -10.58
C ARG A 217 -4.81 -8.57 -10.31
N PRO A 218 -4.77 -9.92 -10.40
CA PRO A 218 -3.55 -10.69 -10.10
C PRO A 218 -2.36 -10.37 -11.01
N ASP A 219 -2.62 -9.89 -12.22
CA ASP A 219 -1.63 -9.47 -13.21
C ASP A 219 -1.15 -8.03 -12.99
N CYS A 220 -1.88 -7.22 -12.23
CA CYS A 220 -1.57 -5.81 -12.02
C CYS A 220 -2.38 -5.28 -10.83
N VAL A 221 -1.78 -5.26 -9.65
CA VAL A 221 -2.46 -4.75 -8.44
C VAL A 221 -2.32 -3.25 -8.40
N THR A 222 -3.41 -2.53 -8.15
CA THR A 222 -3.39 -1.08 -7.91
C THR A 222 -4.00 -0.74 -6.56
N GLY A 223 -3.39 0.21 -5.85
CA GLY A 223 -3.92 0.70 -4.59
C GLY A 223 -3.52 2.12 -4.26
N ASP A 224 -4.21 2.65 -3.26
CA ASP A 224 -4.08 4.01 -2.75
C ASP A 224 -3.70 3.99 -1.28
N VAL A 225 -2.97 5.02 -0.83
CA VAL A 225 -2.50 5.17 0.55
C VAL A 225 -2.66 6.60 1.02
N ASN A 226 -3.25 6.78 2.19
CA ASN A 226 -3.32 8.06 2.87
C ASN A 226 -2.53 7.98 4.18
N VAL A 227 -1.67 8.96 4.42
CA VAL A 227 -0.88 9.09 5.65
C VAL A 227 -1.41 10.27 6.45
N TYR A 228 -1.60 10.06 7.74
CA TYR A 228 -2.18 11.01 8.67
C TYR A 228 -1.28 11.23 9.88
N LEU A 229 -1.26 12.46 10.35
CA LEU A 229 -0.60 12.89 11.58
C LEU A 229 -1.63 13.11 12.67
N SER A 230 -1.33 12.65 13.87
CA SER A 230 -2.12 12.94 15.07
C SER A 230 -1.55 14.19 15.73
N ILE A 231 -2.25 15.31 15.62
CA ILE A 231 -1.82 16.59 16.17
C ILE A 231 -2.65 16.89 17.43
N PRO A 232 -2.02 17.24 18.56
CA PRO A 232 -2.74 17.71 19.74
C PRO A 232 -3.54 18.97 19.40
N CYS A 233 -4.79 19.06 19.84
CA CYS A 233 -5.52 20.34 19.79
C CYS A 233 -4.96 21.25 20.87
N GLU A 234 -4.30 22.34 20.47
CA GLU A 234 -4.07 23.45 21.38
C GLU A 234 -5.40 24.22 21.52
N GLU A 235 -6.00 24.08 22.71
CA GLU A 235 -7.12 24.85 23.28
C GLU A 235 -8.55 24.62 22.73
N SER A 236 -9.37 24.05 23.61
CA SER A 236 -10.69 24.60 23.90
C SER A 236 -10.80 24.74 25.41
N GLU A 237 -11.00 25.97 25.92
CA GLU A 237 -11.23 26.33 27.33
C GLU A 237 -12.56 25.76 27.90
N GLU A 238 -12.93 24.54 27.53
CA GLU A 238 -14.09 23.85 28.08
C GLU A 238 -13.63 22.56 28.75
N ASN A 239 -13.58 22.65 30.08
CA ASN A 239 -13.61 21.66 31.17
C ASN A 239 -14.03 20.19 30.89
N ASP A 240 -13.56 19.55 29.82
CA ASP A 240 -13.64 18.11 29.63
C ASP A 240 -12.20 17.58 29.44
N GLY A 241 -11.66 16.94 30.49
CA GLY A 241 -10.25 16.63 30.69
C GLY A 241 -9.63 15.58 29.75
N GLY A 242 -9.97 15.61 28.46
CA GLY A 242 -9.34 14.81 27.42
C GLY A 242 -8.66 15.70 26.39
N SER A 243 -7.34 15.57 26.26
CA SER A 243 -6.61 16.12 25.11
C SER A 243 -7.20 15.51 23.83
N LYS A 244 -7.94 16.31 23.06
CA LYS A 244 -8.49 15.87 21.77
C LYS A 244 -7.37 15.96 20.74
N ASN A 245 -7.05 14.85 20.08
CA ASN A 245 -6.12 14.85 18.94
C ASN A 245 -6.92 14.94 17.64
N ILE A 246 -6.52 15.85 16.74
CA ILE A 246 -7.05 15.90 15.37
C ILE A 246 -6.11 15.15 14.45
N THR A 247 -6.68 14.37 13.53
CA THR A 247 -5.91 13.66 12.51
C THR A 247 -5.95 14.41 11.19
N LYS A 248 -4.80 14.87 10.70
CA LYS A 248 -4.67 15.60 9.42
C LYS A 248 -3.91 14.76 8.40
N GLN A 249 -4.38 14.73 7.16
CA GLN A 249 -3.69 14.03 6.07
C GLN A 249 -2.48 14.84 5.60
N CYS A 250 -1.30 14.23 5.60
CA CYS A 250 -0.05 14.88 5.18
C CYS A 250 0.48 14.35 3.85
N ILE A 251 0.21 13.08 3.53
CA ILE A 251 0.64 12.43 2.29
C ILE A 251 -0.55 11.65 1.72
N GLU A 252 -0.75 11.76 0.41
CA GLU A 252 -1.64 10.94 -0.38
C GLU A 252 -0.84 10.27 -1.48
N VAL A 253 -1.08 8.99 -1.69
CA VAL A 253 -0.54 8.24 -2.81
C VAL A 253 -1.69 7.55 -3.53
N GLU A 254 -1.89 7.88 -4.78
CA GLU A 254 -3.01 7.40 -5.59
C GLU A 254 -2.50 6.59 -6.78
N GLY A 255 -3.11 5.44 -7.01
CA GLY A 255 -2.84 4.59 -8.16
C GLY A 255 -1.43 4.00 -8.17
N ILE A 256 -0.95 3.50 -7.02
CA ILE A 256 0.30 2.74 -6.97
C ILE A 256 0.08 1.41 -7.66
N THR A 257 0.83 1.18 -8.72
CA THR A 257 0.72 0.00 -9.57
C THR A 257 1.86 -0.96 -9.31
N PHE A 258 1.51 -2.22 -9.13
CA PHE A 258 2.45 -3.30 -8.88
C PHE A 258 2.31 -4.38 -9.96
N PRO A 259 3.41 -4.72 -10.66
CA PRO A 259 3.40 -5.80 -11.63
C PRO A 259 3.28 -7.14 -10.89
N PRO A 260 2.96 -8.23 -11.60
CA PRO A 260 2.88 -9.54 -10.98
C PRO A 260 4.28 -9.94 -10.50
N SER A 261 4.34 -10.55 -9.31
CA SER A 261 5.55 -11.13 -8.72
C SER A 261 5.98 -12.35 -9.54
N SER A 262 6.64 -12.11 -10.67
CA SER A 262 6.87 -13.09 -11.73
C SER A 262 5.56 -13.56 -12.39
N PRO A 263 5.58 -14.04 -13.64
CA PRO A 263 4.46 -14.85 -14.11
C PRO A 263 4.25 -15.96 -13.08
N PRO A 264 3.01 -16.26 -12.66
CA PRO A 264 2.79 -17.45 -11.85
C PRO A 264 3.48 -18.61 -12.59
N PRO A 265 4.21 -19.51 -11.89
CA PRO A 265 4.64 -20.73 -12.54
C PRO A 265 3.41 -21.29 -13.25
N ARG A 266 3.55 -21.69 -14.53
CA ARG A 266 2.47 -22.26 -15.37
C ARG A 266 1.94 -23.54 -14.69
N THR A 267 1.15 -23.36 -13.65
CA THR A 267 0.60 -24.35 -12.73
C THR A 267 -0.36 -23.55 -11.86
N THR A 268 -1.49 -23.10 -12.40
CA THR A 268 -2.76 -23.77 -12.07
C THR A 268 -3.81 -23.66 -13.19
N ALA A 269 -3.62 -22.79 -14.18
CA ALA A 269 -4.56 -22.62 -15.30
C ALA A 269 -4.21 -23.44 -16.55
N ASP A 270 -2.95 -23.87 -16.71
CA ASP A 270 -2.48 -24.55 -17.93
C ASP A 270 -2.58 -26.09 -17.87
N SER A 271 -3.14 -26.64 -16.80
CA SER A 271 -3.30 -28.09 -16.61
C SER A 271 -4.40 -28.72 -17.47
N TYR A 272 -5.21 -27.93 -18.18
CA TYR A 272 -6.40 -28.44 -18.90
C TYR A 272 -6.26 -28.59 -20.41
N SER A 273 -5.13 -28.23 -21.02
CA SER A 273 -5.01 -28.39 -22.49
C SER A 273 -3.61 -28.71 -22.99
N LYS A 274 -3.07 -29.87 -22.59
CA LYS A 274 -2.13 -30.62 -23.43
C LYS A 274 -2.46 -32.11 -23.33
N ARG A 275 -3.26 -32.62 -24.27
CA ARG A 275 -3.38 -34.07 -24.51
C ARG A 275 -2.09 -34.55 -25.17
N PRO A 276 -1.32 -35.46 -24.57
CA PRO A 276 -0.29 -36.19 -25.30
C PRO A 276 -0.98 -37.27 -26.14
N SER A 277 -0.67 -37.32 -27.43
CA SER A 277 -0.96 -38.44 -28.30
C SER A 277 -0.06 -39.62 -27.93
N SER A 278 -0.43 -40.41 -26.92
CA SER A 278 0.15 -41.72 -26.65
C SER A 278 -0.80 -42.57 -25.79
N PRO A 279 -0.86 -43.90 -26.00
CA PRO A 279 -1.90 -44.74 -25.42
C PRO A 279 -1.76 -44.87 -23.90
N LEU A 280 -2.93 -44.89 -23.24
CA LEU A 280 -3.12 -44.87 -21.79
C LEU A 280 -2.16 -45.79 -21.02
N THR A 281 -1.40 -45.20 -20.11
CA THR A 281 -1.05 -45.83 -18.84
C THR A 281 -1.46 -44.85 -17.75
N SER A 282 -2.54 -45.16 -17.03
CA SER A 282 -3.06 -44.34 -15.94
C SER A 282 -2.00 -44.18 -14.85
N PRO A 283 -1.50 -42.97 -14.54
CA PRO A 283 -0.74 -42.77 -13.32
C PRO A 283 -1.74 -42.91 -12.18
N ARG A 284 -1.47 -43.82 -11.22
CA ARG A 284 -2.30 -43.96 -10.01
C ARG A 284 -2.47 -42.58 -9.36
N PRO A 285 -3.71 -42.13 -9.08
CA PRO A 285 -3.92 -40.89 -8.36
C PRO A 285 -3.27 -41.01 -6.98
N ARG A 286 -2.58 -39.95 -6.53
CA ARG A 286 -2.25 -39.82 -5.10
C ARG A 286 -3.57 -39.86 -4.34
N SER A 287 -3.81 -40.95 -3.63
CA SER A 287 -4.92 -41.05 -2.70
C SER A 287 -4.70 -40.01 -1.61
N SER A 288 -5.71 -39.18 -1.34
CA SER A 288 -5.76 -38.33 -0.15
C SER A 288 -5.36 -39.15 1.08
N THR A 289 -4.49 -38.62 1.92
CA THR A 289 -4.08 -39.30 3.14
C THR A 289 -5.27 -39.41 4.10
N VAL A 290 -5.28 -40.41 4.97
CA VAL A 290 -6.34 -40.62 5.98
C VAL A 290 -6.53 -39.35 6.84
N THR A 291 -5.44 -38.63 7.10
CA THR A 291 -5.45 -37.36 7.86
C THR A 291 -6.15 -36.24 7.09
N GLU A 292 -5.92 -36.11 5.79
CA GLU A 292 -6.58 -35.10 4.94
C GLU A 292 -8.07 -35.40 4.78
N GLN A 293 -8.43 -36.68 4.56
CA GLN A 293 -9.83 -37.10 4.50
C GLN A 293 -10.58 -36.80 5.81
N LYS A 294 -9.93 -37.07 6.95
CA LYS A 294 -10.52 -36.76 8.26
C LYS A 294 -10.71 -35.26 8.47
N LYS A 295 -9.71 -34.43 8.13
CA LYS A 295 -9.82 -32.97 8.22
C LYS A 295 -10.92 -32.41 7.32
N ALA A 296 -11.05 -32.93 6.10
CA ALA A 296 -12.11 -32.53 5.18
C ALA A 296 -13.50 -32.90 5.73
N LEU A 297 -13.68 -34.13 6.21
CA LEU A 297 -14.94 -34.58 6.81
C LEU A 297 -15.32 -33.81 8.08
N ASP A 298 -14.34 -33.47 8.92
CA ASP A 298 -14.58 -32.69 10.14
C ASP A 298 -14.98 -31.23 9.81
N ALA A 299 -14.35 -30.63 8.79
CA ALA A 299 -14.74 -29.32 8.28
C ALA A 299 -16.13 -29.32 7.63
N GLU A 300 -16.46 -30.35 6.83
CA GLU A 300 -17.78 -30.55 6.25
C GLU A 300 -18.85 -30.71 7.33
N ARG A 301 -18.58 -31.49 8.38
CA ARG A 301 -19.52 -31.66 9.51
C ARG A 301 -19.77 -30.36 10.26
N ALA A 302 -18.72 -29.57 10.52
CA ALA A 302 -18.86 -28.29 11.18
C ALA A 302 -19.69 -27.31 10.33
N ALA A 303 -19.37 -27.20 9.04
CA ALA A 303 -20.12 -26.36 8.10
C ALA A 303 -21.59 -26.80 8.02
N PHE A 304 -21.85 -28.10 7.91
CA PHE A 304 -23.21 -28.65 7.80
C PHE A 304 -24.01 -28.44 9.10
N PHE A 305 -23.38 -28.54 10.27
CA PHE A 305 -24.03 -28.27 11.55
C PHE A 305 -24.53 -26.81 11.63
N TYR A 306 -23.68 -25.84 11.30
CA TYR A 306 -24.08 -24.43 11.33
C TYR A 306 -25.08 -24.08 10.23
N LEU A 307 -24.93 -24.63 9.02
CA LEU A 307 -25.88 -24.43 7.92
C LEU A 307 -27.26 -25.03 8.26
N LYS A 308 -27.29 -26.23 8.86
CA LYS A 308 -28.54 -26.85 9.31
C LYS A 308 -29.21 -26.04 10.43
N ASN A 309 -28.44 -25.58 11.42
CA ASN A 309 -28.99 -24.75 12.50
C ASN A 309 -29.52 -23.41 11.96
N LEU A 310 -28.81 -22.80 11.01
CA LEU A 310 -29.26 -21.59 10.33
C LEU A 310 -30.55 -21.84 9.53
N HIS A 311 -30.62 -22.97 8.80
CA HIS A 311 -31.82 -23.36 8.06
C HIS A 311 -33.02 -23.60 8.99
N VAL A 312 -32.84 -24.34 10.08
CA VAL A 312 -33.93 -24.68 11.02
C VAL A 312 -34.36 -23.48 11.88
N SER A 313 -33.47 -22.54 12.19
CA SER A 313 -33.80 -21.35 12.99
C SER A 313 -34.65 -20.30 12.27
N ILE A 314 -34.89 -20.46 10.97
CA ILE A 314 -35.66 -19.51 10.17
C ILE A 314 -36.88 -20.21 9.56
N ASP A 315 -38.07 -19.82 10.02
CA ASP A 315 -39.36 -20.27 9.47
C ASP A 315 -39.45 -20.00 7.97
N ALA A 316 -40.03 -20.94 7.22
CA ALA A 316 -40.14 -20.87 5.76
C ALA A 316 -40.80 -19.58 5.24
N GLU A 317 -41.82 -19.07 5.95
CA GLU A 317 -42.54 -17.83 5.61
C GLU A 317 -41.65 -16.58 5.77
N LYS A 318 -40.75 -16.57 6.75
CA LYS A 318 -39.81 -15.45 6.99
C LYS A 318 -38.60 -15.48 6.05
N ARG A 319 -38.48 -16.49 5.18
CA ARG A 319 -37.38 -16.58 4.21
C ARG A 319 -37.64 -15.69 3.00
N THR A 320 -38.88 -15.60 2.54
CA THR A 320 -39.28 -14.81 1.36
C THR A 320 -39.27 -13.30 1.60
N GLU A 321 -39.34 -12.86 2.86
CA GLU A 321 -39.26 -11.44 3.25
C GLU A 321 -37.80 -10.92 3.35
N ARG A 322 -36.80 -11.80 3.25
CA ARG A 322 -35.39 -11.42 3.40
C ARG A 322 -34.80 -10.94 2.07
N PRO A 323 -33.72 -10.14 2.10
CA PRO A 323 -33.00 -9.77 0.88
C PRO A 323 -32.54 -11.00 0.06
N TRP A 324 -32.51 -10.88 -1.26
CA TRP A 324 -32.28 -11.98 -2.21
C TRP A 324 -31.03 -12.83 -1.90
N TYR A 325 -29.95 -12.22 -1.41
CA TYR A 325 -28.71 -12.93 -1.06
C TYR A 325 -28.86 -13.85 0.18
N ARG A 326 -29.77 -13.53 1.10
CA ARG A 326 -30.12 -14.42 2.23
C ARG A 326 -31.09 -15.53 1.81
N GLN A 327 -31.90 -15.29 0.78
CA GLN A 327 -32.78 -16.32 0.21
C GLN A 327 -31.95 -17.39 -0.50
N ALA A 328 -30.97 -16.98 -1.30
CA ALA A 328 -30.07 -17.89 -2.03
C ALA A 328 -29.26 -18.82 -1.10
N LEU A 329 -28.91 -18.36 0.10
CA LEU A 329 -28.22 -19.17 1.11
C LEU A 329 -29.13 -20.23 1.75
N LEU A 330 -30.45 -19.98 1.78
CA LEU A 330 -31.45 -20.82 2.45
C LEU A 330 -32.27 -21.68 1.48
N SER A 331 -32.02 -21.56 0.17
CA SER A 331 -32.79 -22.22 -0.91
C SER A 331 -32.21 -23.57 -1.37
N ASN A 332 -31.26 -24.15 -0.63
CA ASN A 332 -30.75 -25.51 -0.85
C ASN A 332 -31.44 -26.52 0.07
#